data_AF-A0A9W7DP08-F1
#
_entry.id   AF-A0A9W7DP08-F1
#
_cell.length_a   1.000
_cell.length_b   1.000
_cell.length_c   1.000
_cell.angle_alpha   90.00
_cell.angle_beta   90.00
_cell.angle_gamma   90.00
#
_symmetry.space_group_name_H-M   'P 1'
#
loop_
_entity.id
_entity.type
_entity.pdbx_description
1 polymer ?
#
loop_
_entity_poly.entity_id
_entity_poly.type
_entity_poly.pdbx_seq_one_letter_code
_entity_poly.pdbx_strand_id
1 'polypeptide(L)'
;MYGRVTVIARGSVSSGNAGAIETKEMVAIRLRRLGVGRTKMEFACELELGFGVSNGAVKHFVESRLEEMINASIYFQRLVPLKDYRAEDGVALAHDLMWMAPSGKKRVERDEGVDRNAALVRGDDGHNGLWFINLNKPVSTKMVCVSEKEAAQMGKNLIPALKSKEVIADGVHQWRLQNRAVGELVEKHAWIMPMVVVISKSIVKTAAWGLMRRVTLGAVLSLGDLVTDLIRFFDGGDEMKTYRDASLACLTTSIVLQMIVVVFQNRKKRVLRIFKEMLIVVSGMKAAVDAYKVASGAGQEKDTEFDPVTEMTCSKCIEMFAESIPGIIIQTGAIISELNSGDPTSRMAYISLLFSTLTTGFVSATLSYDYDTDPKKRAFNPEFYGYVPEDPRKRAALFLTMTLMSADQVLINGILVVVLGSIARSYVLYYLVGNMLLYLVFKAFVTGFQSMA
;
A
#
# COMPACT_ATOMS: atom_id res chain seq x y z
N MET A 1 16.59 15.99 -40.82
CA MET A 1 16.95 16.47 -39.46
C MET A 1 16.21 15.59 -38.46
N TYR A 2 16.82 14.52 -37.94
CA TYR A 2 16.12 13.61 -37.02
C TYR A 2 17.08 13.21 -35.91
N GLY A 3 17.02 13.88 -34.75
CA GLY A 3 18.11 13.90 -33.77
C GLY A 3 17.73 13.31 -32.42
N ARG A 4 18.37 12.19 -32.02
CA ARG A 4 18.29 11.64 -30.65
C ARG A 4 19.00 12.56 -29.64
N VAL A 5 18.37 12.80 -28.47
CA VAL A 5 18.85 13.72 -27.44
C VAL A 5 19.32 12.99 -26.18
N THR A 6 20.56 13.27 -25.74
CA THR A 6 21.08 12.86 -24.44
C THR A 6 21.14 14.10 -23.55
N VAL A 7 20.36 14.10 -22.47
CA VAL A 7 20.22 15.25 -21.57
C VAL A 7 21.22 15.14 -20.42
N ILE A 8 22.00 16.19 -20.20
CA ILE A 8 22.85 16.35 -19.01
C ILE A 8 22.46 17.68 -18.38
N ALA A 9 21.85 17.62 -17.19
CA ALA A 9 21.51 18.80 -16.40
C ALA A 9 22.61 19.06 -15.36
N ARG A 10 23.07 20.31 -15.28
CA ARG A 10 23.94 20.81 -14.19
C ARG A 10 23.29 22.10 -13.66
N GLY A 11 23.00 22.14 -12.38
CA GLY A 11 22.49 23.33 -11.69
C GLY A 11 23.43 23.71 -10.54
N SER A 12 23.65 25.01 -10.35
CA SER A 12 24.34 25.60 -9.20
C SER A 12 23.44 26.64 -8.56
N VAL A 13 23.36 26.65 -7.23
CA VAL A 13 22.62 27.63 -6.45
C VAL A 13 23.63 28.54 -5.76
N SER A 14 23.62 29.83 -6.07
CA SER A 14 24.44 30.85 -5.38
C SER A 14 23.51 31.72 -4.52
N SER A 15 23.98 32.09 -3.32
CA SER A 15 23.29 33.00 -2.40
C SER A 15 24.15 34.27 -2.29
N GLY A 16 23.64 35.39 -2.80
CA GLY A 16 24.33 36.68 -2.82
C GLY A 16 23.64 37.72 -1.93
N ASN A 17 24.45 38.49 -1.19
CA ASN A 17 24.02 39.60 -0.33
C ASN A 17 23.82 40.89 -1.14
N ALA A 18 22.59 41.22 -1.53
CA ALA A 18 22.15 42.59 -1.77
C ALA A 18 20.62 42.68 -1.76
N GLY A 19 20.09 43.70 -1.06
CA GLY A 19 18.66 43.97 -0.98
C GLY A 19 18.10 44.48 -2.31
N ALA A 20 17.45 43.58 -3.05
CA ALA A 20 16.40 43.84 -4.02
C ALA A 20 15.68 42.50 -4.28
N ILE A 21 14.36 42.52 -4.50
CA ILE A 21 13.60 41.34 -4.95
C ILE A 21 13.91 41.14 -6.45
N GLU A 22 15.16 40.86 -6.80
CA GLU A 22 15.56 40.49 -8.15
C GLU A 22 15.79 38.98 -8.17
N THR A 23 14.83 38.25 -8.75
CA THR A 23 15.05 36.86 -9.14
C THR A 23 15.75 36.87 -10.49
N LYS A 24 17.01 36.43 -10.54
CA LYS A 24 17.75 36.32 -11.79
C LYS A 24 17.70 34.89 -12.26
N GLU A 25 17.11 34.69 -13.44
CA GLU A 25 17.02 33.39 -14.07
C GLU A 25 17.84 33.41 -15.36
N MET A 26 18.85 32.55 -15.44
CA MET A 26 19.58 32.29 -16.69
C MET A 26 19.32 30.86 -17.14
N VAL A 27 18.71 30.72 -18.32
CA VAL A 27 18.54 29.43 -18.98
C VAL A 27 19.43 29.40 -20.22
N ALA A 28 20.38 28.48 -20.25
CA ALA A 28 21.23 28.24 -21.39
C ALA A 28 20.94 26.85 -21.97
N ILE A 29 20.49 26.82 -23.22
CA ILE A 29 20.29 25.59 -23.99
C ILE A 29 21.38 25.51 -25.04
N ARG A 30 22.22 24.48 -24.96
CA ARG A 30 23.25 24.21 -25.97
C ARG A 30 22.91 22.94 -26.74
N LEU A 31 22.67 23.10 -28.03
CA LEU A 31 22.50 21.99 -28.98
C LEU A 31 23.83 21.69 -29.67
N ARG A 32 24.37 20.48 -29.49
CA ARG A 32 25.59 20.01 -30.17
C ARG A 32 25.28 18.81 -31.05
N ARG A 33 25.67 18.87 -32.33
CA ARG A 33 25.56 17.74 -33.24
C ARG A 33 26.65 16.71 -32.92
N LEU A 34 26.26 15.50 -32.53
CA LEU A 34 27.18 14.40 -32.25
C LEU A 34 27.38 13.46 -33.47
N GLY A 35 26.53 13.58 -34.50
CA GLY A 35 26.64 12.77 -35.72
C GLY A 35 25.42 12.88 -36.65
N VAL A 36 25.28 11.93 -37.59
CA VAL A 36 24.06 11.81 -38.41
C VAL A 36 22.91 11.37 -37.50
N GLY A 37 21.94 12.26 -37.33
CA GLY A 37 20.75 12.02 -36.53
C GLY A 37 20.94 11.94 -35.01
N ARG A 38 21.99 12.58 -34.47
CA ARG A 38 22.22 12.72 -33.02
C ARG A 38 22.49 14.16 -32.64
N THR A 39 21.70 14.69 -31.70
CA THR A 39 21.82 16.07 -31.21
C THR A 39 21.87 16.02 -29.69
N LYS A 40 23.03 16.30 -29.10
CA LYS A 40 23.15 16.49 -27.65
C LYS A 40 22.48 17.81 -27.27
N MET A 41 21.58 17.79 -26.30
CA MET A 41 21.01 19.00 -25.70
C MET A 41 21.55 19.10 -24.27
N GLU A 42 22.32 20.13 -24.00
CA GLU A 42 22.77 20.49 -22.65
C GLU A 42 21.86 21.61 -22.18
N PHE A 43 21.16 21.38 -21.07
CA PHE A 43 20.28 22.36 -20.43
C PHE A 43 20.96 22.79 -19.12
N ALA A 44 21.29 24.06 -19.03
CA ALA A 44 21.78 24.68 -17.79
C ALA A 44 20.76 25.72 -17.35
N CYS A 45 20.32 25.61 -16.11
CA CYS A 45 19.47 26.60 -15.47
C CYS A 45 20.20 27.09 -14.22
N GLU A 46 20.43 28.39 -14.18
CA GLU A 46 20.95 29.12 -13.03
C GLU A 46 19.82 29.99 -12.49
N LEU A 47 19.46 29.74 -11.24
CA LEU A 47 18.38 30.43 -10.55
C LEU A 47 18.97 31.09 -9.31
N GLU A 48 19.11 32.41 -9.36
CA GLU A 48 19.50 33.22 -8.20
C GLU A 48 18.23 33.73 -7.52
N LEU A 49 18.04 33.32 -6.27
CA LEU A 49 16.89 33.69 -5.46
C LEU A 49 17.35 34.63 -4.33
N GLY A 50 16.67 35.78 -4.20
CA GLY A 50 16.84 36.69 -3.07
C GLY A 50 16.32 36.10 -1.75
N PHE A 51 16.69 36.73 -0.62
CA PHE A 51 16.28 36.29 0.72
C PHE A 51 14.74 36.35 0.89
N GLY A 52 14.13 35.28 1.41
CA GLY A 52 12.70 35.25 1.78
C GLY A 52 11.74 34.51 0.82
N VAL A 53 12.25 33.81 -0.20
CA VAL A 53 11.42 33.01 -1.11
C VAL A 53 10.94 31.71 -0.44
N SER A 54 9.64 31.41 -0.50
CA SER A 54 9.09 30.19 0.11
C SER A 54 9.57 28.91 -0.59
N ASN A 55 9.77 27.83 0.16
CA ASN A 55 10.12 26.51 -0.40
C ASN A 55 9.13 26.04 -1.50
N GLY A 56 7.87 26.48 -1.43
CA GLY A 56 6.85 26.20 -2.44
C GLY A 56 7.10 26.91 -3.76
N ALA A 57 7.53 28.19 -3.73
CA ALA A 57 7.84 28.95 -4.92
C ALA A 57 9.08 28.38 -5.63
N VAL A 58 10.14 28.07 -4.89
CA VAL A 58 11.35 27.41 -5.44
C VAL A 58 10.99 26.10 -6.14
N LYS A 59 10.18 25.26 -5.48
CA LYS A 59 9.74 23.99 -6.03
C LYS A 59 8.94 24.19 -7.33
N HIS A 60 7.99 25.14 -7.35
CA HIS A 60 7.17 25.43 -8.53
C HIS A 60 8.01 25.87 -9.73
N PHE A 61 9.00 26.76 -9.53
CA PHE A 61 9.89 27.20 -10.61
C PHE A 61 10.74 26.05 -11.16
N VAL A 62 11.34 25.24 -10.30
CA VAL A 62 12.12 24.07 -10.72
C VAL A 62 11.25 23.06 -11.47
N GLU A 63 10.04 22.77 -10.98
CA GLU A 63 9.11 21.87 -11.64
C GLU A 63 8.71 22.37 -13.04
N SER A 64 8.37 23.65 -13.18
CA SER A 64 8.00 24.26 -14.46
C SER A 64 9.13 24.19 -15.49
N ARG A 65 10.39 24.39 -15.09
CA ARG A 65 11.54 24.31 -16.01
C ARG A 65 11.93 22.89 -16.39
N LEU A 66 11.81 21.94 -15.44
CA LEU A 66 11.96 20.53 -15.76
C LEU A 66 10.89 20.07 -16.77
N GLU A 67 9.67 20.59 -16.68
CA GLU A 67 8.60 20.31 -17.62
C GLU A 67 8.90 20.82 -19.04
N GLU A 68 9.46 22.04 -19.18
CA GLU A 68 9.93 22.55 -20.48
C GLU A 68 11.03 21.67 -21.09
N MET A 69 11.96 21.19 -20.26
CA MET A 69 13.03 20.29 -20.71
C MET A 69 12.49 18.95 -21.20
N ILE A 70 11.49 18.39 -20.51
CA ILE A 70 10.80 17.15 -20.90
C ILE A 70 10.03 17.37 -22.21
N ASN A 71 9.33 18.50 -22.36
CA ASN A 71 8.62 18.83 -23.59
C ASN A 71 9.57 18.94 -24.80
N ALA A 72 10.76 19.51 -24.60
CA ALA A 72 11.79 19.56 -25.64
C ALA A 72 12.31 18.16 -26.00
N SER A 73 12.54 17.27 -25.03
CA SER A 73 12.97 15.89 -25.33
C SER A 73 11.91 15.11 -26.11
N ILE A 74 10.63 15.22 -25.71
CA ILE A 74 9.49 14.65 -26.42
C ILE A 74 9.45 15.12 -27.87
N TYR A 75 9.62 16.44 -28.08
CA TYR A 75 9.58 17.03 -29.43
C TYR A 75 10.65 16.41 -30.34
N PHE A 76 11.91 16.35 -29.88
CA PHE A 76 12.99 15.77 -30.69
C PHE A 76 12.83 14.26 -30.91
N GLN A 77 12.25 13.56 -29.95
CA GLN A 77 11.99 12.13 -30.08
C GLN A 77 10.89 11.82 -31.08
N ARG A 78 9.83 12.64 -31.13
CA ARG A 78 8.75 12.55 -32.14
C ARG A 78 9.23 12.83 -33.56
N LEU A 79 10.32 13.56 -33.73
CA LEU A 79 10.90 13.76 -35.04
C LEU A 79 11.47 12.45 -35.60
N VAL A 80 12.03 11.57 -34.78
CA VAL A 80 12.62 10.30 -35.27
C VAL A 80 11.53 9.39 -35.87
N PRO A 81 11.72 8.79 -37.07
CA PRO A 81 10.79 7.81 -37.62
C PRO A 81 10.73 6.54 -36.76
N LEU A 82 9.54 5.98 -36.53
CA LEU A 82 9.30 4.74 -35.75
C LEU A 82 10.14 3.53 -36.21
N LYS A 83 10.56 3.50 -37.49
CA LYS A 83 11.40 2.44 -38.06
C LYS A 83 12.83 2.47 -37.53
N ASP A 84 13.31 3.64 -37.10
CA ASP A 84 14.69 3.86 -36.67
C ASP A 84 14.84 3.83 -35.12
N TYR A 85 13.76 3.49 -34.41
CA TYR A 85 13.76 3.44 -32.95
C TYR A 85 14.62 2.28 -32.44
N ARG A 86 15.50 2.58 -31.48
CA ARG A 86 16.28 1.58 -30.74
C ARG A 86 15.71 1.37 -29.35
N ALA A 87 16.23 0.37 -28.63
CA ALA A 87 15.83 0.06 -27.26
C ALA A 87 15.79 1.29 -26.31
N GLU A 88 16.77 2.17 -26.41
CA GLU A 88 16.85 3.43 -25.64
C GLU A 88 15.68 4.38 -25.91
N ASP A 89 15.22 4.49 -27.17
CA ASP A 89 14.08 5.35 -27.51
C ASP A 89 12.78 4.75 -26.95
N GLY A 90 12.69 3.42 -26.86
CA GLY A 90 11.58 2.76 -26.19
C GLY A 90 11.48 3.12 -24.70
N VAL A 91 12.62 3.21 -24.01
CA VAL A 91 12.68 3.67 -22.61
C VAL A 91 12.21 5.11 -22.49
N ALA A 92 12.71 6.01 -23.34
CA ALA A 92 12.32 7.41 -23.30
C ALA A 92 10.83 7.60 -23.65
N LEU A 93 10.31 6.85 -24.62
CA LEU A 93 8.89 6.88 -24.99
C LEU A 93 7.99 6.41 -23.84
N ALA A 94 8.42 5.42 -23.07
CA ALA A 94 7.72 4.99 -21.86
C ALA A 94 7.65 6.10 -20.81
N HIS A 95 8.76 6.79 -20.56
CA HIS A 95 8.79 7.93 -19.63
C HIS A 95 7.86 9.06 -20.08
N ASP A 96 7.88 9.39 -21.39
CA ASP A 96 7.00 10.40 -21.97
C ASP A 96 5.52 10.01 -21.82
N LEU A 97 5.17 8.76 -22.11
CA LEU A 97 3.80 8.25 -22.00
C LEU A 97 3.30 8.29 -20.55
N MET A 98 4.16 7.95 -19.59
CA MET A 98 3.84 8.00 -18.16
C MET A 98 3.72 9.44 -17.64
N TRP A 99 4.49 10.39 -18.18
CA TRP A 99 4.38 11.80 -17.84
C TRP A 99 3.11 12.46 -18.39
N MET A 100 2.73 12.08 -19.63
CA MET A 100 1.49 12.55 -20.26
C MET A 100 0.23 11.89 -19.68
N ALA A 101 0.37 10.75 -18.98
CA ALA A 101 -0.75 10.10 -18.32
C ALA A 101 -1.26 11.01 -17.18
N PRO A 102 -2.57 11.30 -17.10
CA PRO A 102 -3.10 12.20 -16.08
C PRO A 102 -2.79 11.65 -14.69
N SER A 103 -1.99 12.38 -13.91
CA SER A 103 -1.92 12.16 -12.47
C SER A 103 -3.33 12.30 -11.91
N GLY A 104 -3.75 11.37 -11.05
CA GLY A 104 -5.15 11.13 -10.67
C GLY A 104 -5.98 12.30 -10.13
N LYS A 105 -5.43 13.52 -10.05
CA LYS A 105 -6.17 14.76 -9.74
C LYS A 105 -6.71 15.53 -10.95
N LYS A 106 -6.24 15.27 -12.19
CA LYS A 106 -6.73 15.93 -13.43
C LYS A 106 -7.56 14.98 -14.32
N ARG A 107 -8.30 14.04 -13.72
CA ARG A 107 -9.12 13.05 -14.46
C ARG A 107 -10.44 13.61 -15.02
N VAL A 108 -10.79 14.89 -14.78
CA VAL A 108 -12.16 15.40 -15.00
C VAL A 108 -12.36 16.38 -16.19
N GLU A 109 -11.32 16.91 -16.85
CA GLU A 109 -11.57 18.05 -17.80
C GLU A 109 -10.84 18.03 -19.15
N ARG A 110 -10.40 16.88 -19.68
CA ARG A 110 -9.93 16.85 -21.07
C ARG A 110 -10.52 15.69 -21.83
N ASP A 111 -11.74 15.92 -22.30
CA ASP A 111 -12.40 15.09 -23.30
C ASP A 111 -12.05 15.56 -24.72
N GLU A 112 -12.19 14.64 -25.67
CA GLU A 112 -12.24 14.80 -27.14
C GLU A 112 -10.97 14.71 -28.01
N GLY A 113 -9.74 14.73 -27.48
CA GLY A 113 -8.52 14.72 -28.33
C GLY A 113 -7.72 13.41 -28.40
N VAL A 114 -7.82 12.57 -27.37
CA VAL A 114 -6.81 11.54 -27.05
C VAL A 114 -7.34 10.11 -27.29
N ASP A 115 -8.50 9.98 -27.91
CA ASP A 115 -9.19 8.70 -28.06
C ASP A 115 -8.56 7.71 -29.05
N ARG A 116 -7.60 8.15 -29.87
CA ARG A 116 -7.03 7.30 -30.94
C ARG A 116 -5.83 6.43 -30.54
N ASN A 117 -5.18 6.70 -29.40
CA ASN A 117 -4.04 5.90 -28.91
C ASN A 117 -4.18 5.44 -27.45
N ALA A 118 -5.30 5.78 -26.78
CA ALA A 118 -5.50 5.52 -25.36
C ALA A 118 -5.97 4.08 -25.02
N ALA A 119 -6.14 3.20 -26.02
CA ALA A 119 -6.68 1.85 -25.79
C ALA A 119 -5.78 0.96 -24.91
N LEU A 120 -4.47 1.24 -24.83
CA LEU A 120 -3.53 0.47 -23.98
C LEU A 120 -3.54 0.89 -22.50
N VAL A 121 -4.13 2.05 -22.16
CA VAL A 121 -4.13 2.64 -20.81
C VAL A 121 -5.52 2.60 -20.16
N ARG A 122 -6.57 2.25 -20.91
CA ARG A 122 -7.95 2.09 -20.39
C ARG A 122 -8.11 0.80 -19.59
N GLY A 123 -7.52 0.78 -18.39
CA GLY A 123 -8.02 0.00 -17.28
C GLY A 123 -9.32 0.64 -16.83
N ASP A 124 -10.43 0.11 -17.31
CA ASP A 124 -11.76 0.50 -16.88
C ASP A 124 -11.96 -0.02 -15.44
N ASP A 125 -12.04 0.90 -14.48
CA ASP A 125 -12.18 0.66 -13.04
C ASP A 125 -13.65 0.32 -12.68
N GLY A 126 -14.29 -0.54 -13.46
CA GLY A 126 -15.67 -0.93 -13.28
C GLY A 126 -15.84 -2.42 -13.53
N HIS A 127 -15.79 -3.21 -12.45
CA HIS A 127 -16.78 -4.26 -12.13
C HIS A 127 -16.30 -5.20 -11.00
N ASN A 128 -17.02 -5.09 -9.88
CA ASN A 128 -17.71 -6.14 -9.11
C ASN A 128 -16.93 -7.41 -8.69
N GLY A 129 -16.75 -7.56 -7.36
CA GLY A 129 -16.73 -8.79 -6.56
C GLY A 129 -16.07 -10.05 -7.13
N LEU A 130 -15.04 -10.56 -6.44
CA LEU A 130 -14.14 -11.68 -6.83
C LEU A 130 -12.98 -11.33 -7.79
N TRP A 131 -12.18 -10.30 -7.47
CA TRP A 131 -11.00 -9.93 -8.26
C TRP A 131 -9.79 -10.88 -8.15
N PHE A 132 -9.83 -11.89 -7.27
CA PHE A 132 -8.74 -12.88 -7.09
C PHE A 132 -8.73 -13.96 -8.18
N ILE A 133 -9.87 -14.16 -8.86
CA ILE A 133 -10.02 -15.13 -9.95
C ILE A 133 -10.24 -14.33 -11.23
N ASN A 134 -9.19 -13.68 -11.73
CA ASN A 134 -9.24 -13.14 -13.09
C ASN A 134 -8.51 -14.10 -14.02
N LEU A 135 -9.31 -14.92 -14.71
CA LEU A 135 -8.88 -15.88 -15.71
C LEU A 135 -8.20 -15.13 -16.84
N ASN A 136 -6.88 -15.30 -16.92
CA ASN A 136 -6.08 -14.80 -18.01
C ASN A 136 -6.62 -15.39 -19.33
N LYS A 137 -7.13 -14.56 -20.24
CA LYS A 137 -7.65 -15.01 -21.53
C LYS A 137 -6.55 -14.80 -22.59
N PRO A 138 -5.78 -15.84 -22.94
CA PRO A 138 -4.70 -15.70 -23.92
C PRO A 138 -5.28 -15.33 -25.28
N VAL A 139 -4.68 -14.33 -25.94
CA VAL A 139 -5.08 -13.91 -27.29
C VAL A 139 -4.08 -14.53 -28.27
N SER A 140 -4.55 -15.53 -29.03
CA SER A 140 -3.74 -16.26 -30.02
C SER A 140 -3.79 -15.67 -31.44
N THR A 141 -4.47 -14.54 -31.63
CA THR A 141 -4.69 -13.92 -32.94
C THR A 141 -3.37 -13.39 -33.54
N LYS A 142 -3.18 -13.56 -34.86
CA LYS A 142 -2.00 -13.02 -35.60
C LYS A 142 -2.08 -11.50 -35.70
N MET A 143 -0.93 -10.81 -35.78
CA MET A 143 -0.86 -9.33 -35.79
C MET A 143 -1.75 -8.66 -36.85
N VAL A 144 -1.90 -9.29 -38.03
CA VAL A 144 -2.67 -8.77 -39.16
C VAL A 144 -4.19 -8.77 -38.92
N CYS A 145 -4.67 -9.56 -37.96
CA CYS A 145 -6.10 -9.76 -37.69
C CYS A 145 -6.54 -9.24 -36.32
N VAL A 146 -5.72 -8.44 -35.64
CA VAL A 146 -6.02 -7.93 -34.29
C VAL A 146 -7.13 -6.88 -34.37
N SER A 147 -8.27 -7.18 -33.75
CA SER A 147 -9.33 -6.18 -33.51
C SER A 147 -8.96 -5.24 -32.35
N GLU A 148 -9.48 -4.00 -32.33
CA GLU A 148 -9.28 -3.07 -31.20
C GLU A 148 -9.69 -3.68 -29.85
N LYS A 149 -10.73 -4.52 -29.83
CA LYS A 149 -11.18 -5.24 -28.62
C LYS A 149 -10.14 -6.26 -28.14
N GLU A 150 -9.48 -6.95 -29.07
CA GLU A 150 -8.41 -7.91 -28.74
C GLU A 150 -7.14 -7.18 -28.29
N ALA A 151 -6.82 -6.03 -28.87
CA ALA A 151 -5.72 -5.17 -28.42
C ALA A 151 -5.93 -4.66 -26.99
N ALA A 152 -7.14 -4.22 -26.65
CA ALA A 152 -7.50 -3.83 -25.28
C ALA A 152 -7.40 -5.03 -24.31
N GLN A 153 -7.83 -6.22 -24.74
CA GLN A 153 -7.71 -7.44 -23.93
C GLN A 153 -6.24 -7.83 -23.69
N MET A 154 -5.36 -7.69 -24.70
CA MET A 154 -3.92 -7.90 -24.54
C MET A 154 -3.33 -6.94 -23.50
N GLY A 155 -3.73 -5.65 -23.53
CA GLY A 155 -3.35 -4.67 -22.50
C GLY A 155 -3.81 -5.09 -21.09
N LYS A 156 -5.06 -5.55 -20.96
CA LYS A 156 -5.63 -6.01 -19.67
C LYS A 156 -4.89 -7.23 -19.08
N ASN A 157 -4.35 -8.11 -19.93
CA ASN A 157 -3.59 -9.29 -19.50
C ASN A 157 -2.20 -8.96 -18.90
N LEU A 158 -1.71 -7.73 -19.06
CA LEU A 158 -0.41 -7.31 -18.52
C LEU A 158 -0.41 -7.29 -16.99
N ILE A 159 -1.45 -6.73 -16.37
CA ILE A 159 -1.53 -6.61 -14.90
C ILE A 159 -1.51 -7.99 -14.21
N PRO A 160 -2.31 -8.99 -14.63
CA PRO A 160 -2.23 -10.35 -14.08
C PRO A 160 -0.84 -10.98 -14.22
N ALA A 161 -0.18 -10.83 -15.37
CA ALA A 161 1.15 -11.38 -15.61
C ALA A 161 2.24 -10.72 -14.72
N LEU A 162 2.12 -9.42 -14.48
CA LEU A 162 2.96 -8.70 -13.53
C LEU A 162 2.71 -9.13 -12.08
N LYS A 163 1.45 -9.39 -11.70
CA LYS A 163 1.11 -9.88 -10.35
C LYS A 163 1.64 -11.28 -10.05
N SER A 164 1.81 -12.11 -11.08
CA SER A 164 2.29 -13.50 -10.94
C SER A 164 3.80 -13.65 -10.83
N LYS A 165 4.58 -12.61 -11.15
CA LYS A 165 6.05 -12.68 -11.15
C LYS A 165 6.65 -11.65 -10.19
N GLU A 166 7.73 -12.06 -9.51
CA GLU A 166 8.49 -11.19 -8.61
C GLU A 166 9.31 -10.17 -9.41
N VAL A 167 9.91 -10.61 -10.53
CA VAL A 167 10.67 -9.77 -11.44
C VAL A 167 9.76 -9.25 -12.54
N ILE A 168 9.72 -7.93 -12.70
CA ILE A 168 8.85 -7.26 -13.68
C ILE A 168 9.15 -7.69 -15.11
N ALA A 169 10.44 -7.86 -15.45
CA ALA A 169 10.85 -8.33 -16.78
C ALA A 169 10.29 -9.72 -17.10
N ASP A 170 10.28 -10.62 -16.13
CA ASP A 170 9.72 -11.97 -16.28
C ASP A 170 8.19 -11.93 -16.42
N GLY A 171 7.52 -10.99 -15.74
CA GLY A 171 6.09 -10.75 -15.89
C GLY A 171 5.74 -10.23 -17.29
N VAL A 172 6.53 -9.29 -17.83
CA VAL A 172 6.38 -8.82 -19.21
C VAL A 172 6.69 -9.94 -20.21
N HIS A 173 7.67 -10.80 -19.93
CA HIS A 173 7.97 -11.95 -20.76
C HIS A 173 6.81 -12.96 -20.78
N GLN A 174 6.22 -13.24 -19.62
CA GLN A 174 5.03 -14.09 -19.50
C GLN A 174 3.83 -13.47 -20.26
N TRP A 175 3.63 -12.15 -20.16
CA TRP A 175 2.63 -11.43 -20.93
C TRP A 175 2.86 -11.54 -22.45
N ARG A 176 4.12 -11.45 -22.91
CA ARG A 176 4.48 -11.69 -24.31
C ARG A 176 4.13 -13.11 -24.76
N LEU A 177 4.43 -14.12 -23.94
CA LEU A 177 4.13 -15.52 -24.27
C LEU A 177 2.62 -15.79 -24.35
N GLN A 178 1.82 -15.06 -23.57
CA GLN A 178 0.36 -15.19 -23.56
C GLN A 178 -0.34 -14.53 -24.76
N ASN A 179 0.34 -13.62 -25.45
CA ASN A 179 -0.22 -12.83 -26.54
C ASN A 179 0.65 -12.96 -27.79
N ARG A 180 0.24 -13.81 -28.73
CA ARG A 180 1.01 -14.11 -29.95
C ARG A 180 1.33 -12.85 -30.77
N ALA A 181 0.35 -11.97 -30.95
CA ALA A 181 0.53 -10.71 -31.68
C ALA A 181 1.59 -9.79 -31.07
N VAL A 182 1.72 -9.78 -29.74
CA VAL A 182 2.77 -9.04 -29.03
C VAL A 182 4.14 -9.64 -29.30
N GLY A 183 4.23 -10.98 -29.38
CA GLY A 183 5.45 -11.68 -29.78
C GLY A 183 5.96 -11.24 -31.16
N GLU A 184 5.07 -11.27 -32.17
CA GLU A 184 5.39 -10.84 -33.53
C GLU A 184 5.76 -9.34 -33.59
N LEU A 185 5.13 -8.51 -32.73
CA LEU A 185 5.37 -7.07 -32.67
C LEU A 185 6.73 -6.73 -32.05
N VAL A 186 7.11 -7.45 -30.99
CA VAL A 186 8.42 -7.31 -30.34
C VAL A 186 9.54 -7.81 -31.25
N GLU A 187 9.30 -8.85 -32.05
CA GLU A 187 10.26 -9.32 -33.06
C GLU A 187 10.47 -8.30 -34.18
N LYS A 188 9.40 -7.62 -34.61
CA LYS A 188 9.49 -6.56 -35.63
C LYS A 188 10.10 -5.26 -35.10
N HIS A 189 9.90 -4.96 -33.81
CA HIS A 189 10.31 -3.71 -33.18
C HIS A 189 10.96 -3.96 -31.81
N ALA A 190 12.29 -4.00 -31.80
CA ALA A 190 13.10 -4.29 -30.61
C ALA A 190 12.92 -3.28 -29.45
N TRP A 191 12.40 -2.08 -29.71
CA TRP A 191 12.20 -1.02 -28.72
C TRP A 191 10.95 -1.20 -27.85
N ILE A 192 10.02 -2.09 -28.21
CA ILE A 192 8.75 -2.26 -27.49
C ILE A 192 8.95 -2.96 -26.15
N MET A 193 9.80 -3.98 -26.10
CA MET A 193 10.08 -4.71 -24.86
C MET A 193 10.62 -3.79 -23.74
N PRO A 194 11.69 -2.99 -23.96
CA PRO A 194 12.18 -2.08 -22.93
C PRO A 194 11.17 -0.99 -22.56
N MET A 195 10.35 -0.51 -23.52
CA MET A 195 9.25 0.42 -23.24
C MET A 195 8.25 -0.18 -22.25
N VAL A 196 7.73 -1.38 -22.54
CA VAL A 196 6.73 -2.05 -21.70
C VAL A 196 7.29 -2.39 -20.32
N VAL A 197 8.57 -2.74 -20.21
CA VAL A 197 9.23 -2.95 -18.91
C VAL A 197 9.24 -1.68 -18.06
N VAL A 198 9.52 -0.51 -18.65
CA VAL A 198 9.52 0.78 -17.92
C VAL A 198 8.09 1.17 -17.52
N ILE A 199 7.12 1.02 -18.42
CA ILE A 199 5.70 1.24 -18.12
C ILE A 199 5.28 0.32 -16.96
N SER A 200 5.64 -0.96 -17.03
CA SER A 200 5.32 -1.96 -16.00
C SER A 200 5.96 -1.61 -14.65
N LYS A 201 7.21 -1.13 -14.63
CA LYS A 201 7.85 -0.60 -13.42
C LYS A 201 7.07 0.55 -12.82
N SER A 202 6.59 1.47 -13.65
CA SER A 202 5.82 2.60 -13.15
C SER A 202 4.44 2.18 -12.63
N ILE A 203 3.76 1.27 -13.33
CA ILE A 203 2.49 0.67 -12.88
C ILE A 203 2.67 -0.01 -11.52
N VAL A 204 3.69 -0.86 -11.37
CA VAL A 204 3.98 -1.57 -10.11
C VAL A 204 4.32 -0.60 -8.99
N LYS A 205 5.05 0.48 -9.30
CA LYS A 205 5.43 1.51 -8.32
C LYS A 205 4.23 2.32 -7.82
N THR A 206 3.27 2.63 -8.70
CA THR A 206 2.06 3.36 -8.32
C THR A 206 0.97 2.45 -7.75
N ALA A 207 1.03 1.16 -8.05
CA ALA A 207 0.00 0.23 -7.63
C ALA A 207 0.17 -0.19 -6.16
N ALA A 208 -0.89 0.02 -5.38
CA ALA A 208 -0.97 -0.38 -3.98
C ALA A 208 -1.19 -1.90 -3.79
N TRP A 209 -0.62 -2.77 -4.63
CA TRP A 209 -0.87 -4.22 -4.59
C TRP A 209 -0.46 -4.86 -3.26
N GLY A 210 0.64 -4.40 -2.67
CA GLY A 210 1.09 -4.87 -1.35
C GLY A 210 0.07 -4.54 -0.26
N LEU A 211 -0.42 -3.30 -0.24
CA LEU A 211 -1.47 -2.86 0.68
C LEU A 211 -2.76 -3.67 0.46
N MET A 212 -3.22 -3.83 -0.78
CA MET A 212 -4.41 -4.62 -1.11
C MET A 212 -4.33 -6.06 -0.59
N ARG A 213 -3.18 -6.74 -0.79
CA ARG A 213 -2.97 -8.10 -0.29
C ARG A 213 -3.03 -8.16 1.23
N ARG A 214 -2.35 -7.23 1.93
CA ARG A 214 -2.34 -7.19 3.40
C ARG A 214 -3.74 -6.95 3.96
N VAL A 215 -4.42 -5.95 3.42
CA VAL A 215 -5.76 -5.55 3.86
C VAL A 215 -6.79 -6.66 3.62
N THR A 216 -6.71 -7.34 2.47
CA THR A 216 -7.56 -8.51 2.21
C THR A 216 -7.27 -9.66 3.18
N LEU A 217 -6.00 -10.02 3.38
CA LEU A 217 -5.63 -11.08 4.31
C LEU A 217 -6.07 -10.76 5.74
N GLY A 218 -5.90 -9.52 6.19
CA GLY A 218 -6.36 -9.06 7.50
C GLY A 218 -7.88 -9.14 7.66
N ALA A 219 -8.65 -8.83 6.61
CA ALA A 219 -10.10 -8.99 6.63
C ALA A 219 -10.52 -10.46 6.69
N VAL A 220 -9.85 -11.35 5.93
CA VAL A 220 -10.12 -12.80 5.98
C VAL A 220 -9.80 -13.38 7.35
N LEU A 221 -8.66 -13.00 7.94
CA LEU A 221 -8.26 -13.44 9.29
C LEU A 221 -9.28 -12.99 10.35
N SER A 222 -9.72 -11.73 10.30
CA SER A 222 -10.70 -11.16 11.23
C SER A 222 -12.10 -11.75 11.09
N LEU A 223 -12.57 -12.01 9.86
CA LEU A 223 -13.83 -12.74 9.67
C LEU A 223 -13.70 -14.19 10.11
N GLY A 224 -12.54 -14.82 9.89
CA GLY A 224 -12.24 -16.16 10.37
C GLY A 224 -12.35 -16.25 11.89
N ASP A 225 -11.72 -15.30 12.59
CA ASP A 225 -11.77 -15.17 14.06
C ASP A 225 -13.22 -15.07 14.57
N LEU A 226 -14.01 -14.15 14.00
CA LEU A 226 -15.43 -13.97 14.33
C LEU A 226 -16.25 -15.25 14.11
N VAL A 227 -16.00 -15.97 13.01
CA VAL A 227 -16.68 -17.23 12.70
C VAL A 227 -16.27 -18.33 13.68
N THR A 228 -14.98 -18.46 13.99
CA THR A 228 -14.50 -19.47 14.94
C THR A 228 -15.05 -19.25 16.34
N ASP A 229 -15.18 -17.98 16.75
CA ASP A 229 -15.73 -17.59 18.05
C ASP A 229 -17.24 -17.84 18.11
N LEU A 230 -17.97 -17.59 17.02
CA LEU A 230 -19.40 -17.88 16.92
C LEU A 230 -19.69 -19.39 16.97
N ILE A 231 -18.88 -20.21 16.29
CA ILE A 231 -19.00 -21.68 16.36
C ILE A 231 -18.76 -22.15 17.80
N ARG A 232 -17.69 -21.67 18.45
CA ARG A 232 -17.41 -21.99 19.86
C ARG A 232 -18.53 -21.53 20.80
N PHE A 233 -19.18 -20.41 20.49
CA PHE A 233 -20.34 -19.95 21.23
C PHE A 233 -21.51 -20.94 21.12
N PHE A 234 -21.85 -21.45 19.94
CA PHE A 234 -22.98 -22.38 19.80
C PHE A 234 -22.68 -23.79 20.30
N ASP A 235 -21.43 -24.24 20.22
CA ASP A 235 -21.03 -25.60 20.62
C ASP A 235 -20.74 -25.74 22.13
N GLY A 236 -20.60 -24.64 22.88
CA GLY A 236 -20.21 -24.68 24.30
C GLY A 236 -21.31 -25.17 25.24
N GLY A 237 -20.99 -26.13 26.13
CA GLY A 237 -21.88 -26.62 27.18
C GLY A 237 -22.15 -25.61 28.31
N ASP A 238 -23.02 -25.99 29.24
CA ASP A 238 -23.48 -25.15 30.35
C ASP A 238 -22.38 -24.74 31.34
N GLU A 239 -21.31 -25.53 31.46
CA GLU A 239 -20.17 -25.27 32.36
C GLU A 239 -19.28 -24.10 31.88
N MET A 240 -19.39 -23.71 30.61
CA MET A 240 -18.57 -22.67 30.00
C MET A 240 -19.30 -21.32 29.89
N LYS A 241 -20.49 -21.19 30.51
CA LYS A 241 -21.34 -19.99 30.45
C LYS A 241 -20.58 -18.72 30.84
N THR A 242 -19.79 -18.75 31.90
CA THR A 242 -19.04 -17.57 32.37
C THR A 242 -18.00 -17.09 31.34
N TYR A 243 -17.29 -18.01 30.68
CA TYR A 243 -16.33 -17.65 29.63
C TYR A 243 -17.05 -17.12 28.38
N ARG A 244 -18.19 -17.71 28.02
CA ARG A 244 -19.02 -17.26 26.89
C ARG A 244 -19.57 -15.86 27.11
N ASP A 245 -20.11 -15.58 28.30
CA ASP A 245 -20.64 -14.27 28.66
C ASP A 245 -19.54 -13.20 28.66
N ALA A 246 -18.34 -13.55 29.14
CA ALA A 246 -17.18 -12.66 29.09
C ALA A 246 -16.73 -12.34 27.66
N SER A 247 -16.65 -13.35 26.77
CA SER A 247 -16.34 -13.13 25.35
C SER A 247 -17.40 -12.28 24.65
N LEU A 248 -18.69 -12.51 24.93
CA LEU A 248 -19.78 -11.72 24.37
C LEU A 248 -19.75 -10.26 24.87
N ALA A 249 -19.37 -10.03 26.12
CA ALA A 249 -19.15 -8.68 26.65
C ALA A 249 -18.00 -7.95 25.92
N CYS A 250 -16.91 -8.65 25.60
CA CYS A 250 -15.77 -8.10 24.84
C CYS A 250 -16.19 -7.73 23.41
N LEU A 251 -16.88 -8.63 22.70
CA LEU A 251 -17.45 -8.36 21.37
C LEU A 251 -18.44 -7.19 21.38
N THR A 252 -19.33 -7.14 22.38
CA THR A 252 -20.28 -6.04 22.51
C THR A 252 -19.55 -4.70 22.74
N THR A 253 -18.47 -4.73 23.54
CA THR A 253 -17.64 -3.55 23.79
C THR A 253 -16.91 -3.09 22.53
N SER A 254 -16.37 -4.00 21.71
CA SER A 254 -15.71 -3.64 20.45
C SER A 254 -16.70 -2.99 19.48
N ILE A 255 -17.90 -3.56 19.33
CA ILE A 255 -18.98 -3.00 18.52
C ILE A 255 -19.35 -1.59 18.99
N VAL A 256 -19.55 -1.37 20.30
CA VAL A 256 -19.90 -0.04 20.84
C VAL A 256 -18.80 0.99 20.55
N LEU A 257 -17.54 0.64 20.75
CA LEU A 257 -16.42 1.54 20.46
C LEU A 257 -16.32 1.88 18.97
N GLN A 258 -16.49 0.89 18.08
CA GLN A 258 -16.52 1.12 16.64
C GLN A 258 -17.68 2.01 16.21
N MET A 259 -18.86 1.84 16.82
CA MET A 259 -20.04 2.67 16.57
C MET A 259 -19.78 4.14 16.92
N ILE A 260 -19.09 4.41 18.03
CA ILE A 260 -18.68 5.78 18.42
C ILE A 260 -17.79 6.40 17.35
N VAL A 261 -16.82 5.65 16.81
CA VAL A 261 -15.94 6.12 15.73
C VAL A 261 -16.72 6.39 14.44
N VAL A 262 -17.63 5.51 14.03
CA VAL A 262 -18.45 5.69 12.82
C VAL A 262 -19.33 6.93 12.93
N VAL A 263 -19.95 7.14 14.10
CA VAL A 263 -20.73 8.35 14.37
C VAL A 263 -19.83 9.58 14.32
N PHE A 264 -18.66 9.56 14.96
CA PHE A 264 -17.70 10.66 14.92
C PHE A 264 -17.25 11.02 13.51
N GLN A 265 -16.92 10.02 12.70
CA GLN A 265 -16.42 10.22 11.35
C GLN A 265 -17.48 10.76 10.40
N ASN A 266 -18.75 10.40 10.60
CA ASN A 266 -19.85 10.76 9.70
C ASN A 266 -20.80 11.83 10.28
N ARG A 267 -20.43 12.54 11.36
CA ARG A 267 -21.30 13.57 12.00
C ARG A 267 -21.83 14.63 11.04
N LYS A 268 -21.07 14.95 9.99
CA LYS A 268 -21.42 15.96 8.98
C LYS A 268 -22.26 15.42 7.83
N LYS A 269 -22.47 14.10 7.74
CA LYS A 269 -23.22 13.44 6.67
C LYS A 269 -24.69 13.18 7.05
N ARG A 270 -25.49 12.83 6.05
CA ARG A 270 -26.91 12.46 6.23
C ARG A 270 -27.05 11.24 7.16
N VAL A 271 -28.01 11.30 8.10
CA VAL A 271 -28.29 10.25 9.10
C VAL A 271 -28.45 8.85 8.48
N LEU A 272 -29.06 8.74 7.30
CA LEU A 272 -29.23 7.45 6.60
C LEU A 272 -27.88 6.78 6.27
N ARG A 273 -26.84 7.56 5.95
CA ARG A 273 -25.50 7.03 5.69
C ARG A 273 -24.83 6.56 6.98
N ILE A 274 -25.02 7.29 8.09
CA ILE A 274 -24.56 6.86 9.41
C ILE A 274 -25.22 5.54 9.79
N PHE A 275 -26.54 5.42 9.60
CA PHE A 275 -27.28 4.19 9.88
C PHE A 275 -26.79 3.00 9.04
N LYS A 276 -26.49 3.21 7.76
CA LYS A 276 -25.89 2.17 6.91
C LYS A 276 -24.53 1.70 7.44
N GLU A 277 -23.64 2.63 7.79
CA GLU A 277 -22.32 2.27 8.35
C GLU A 277 -22.45 1.59 9.72
N MET A 278 -23.41 2.00 10.54
CA MET A 278 -23.73 1.33 11.81
C MET A 278 -24.22 -0.11 11.61
N LEU A 279 -25.06 -0.37 10.62
CA LEU A 279 -25.48 -1.75 10.27
C LEU A 279 -24.31 -2.62 9.80
N ILE A 280 -23.33 -2.03 9.11
CA ILE A 280 -22.11 -2.73 8.67
C ILE A 280 -21.26 -3.14 9.89
N VAL A 281 -21.19 -2.29 10.91
CA VAL A 281 -20.51 -2.62 12.19
C VAL A 281 -21.21 -3.77 12.90
N VAL A 282 -22.52 -3.66 13.11
CA VAL A 282 -23.31 -4.66 13.86
C VAL A 282 -23.31 -6.03 13.17
N SER A 283 -23.21 -6.06 11.84
CA SER A 283 -23.11 -7.31 11.07
C SER A 283 -21.73 -7.97 11.09
N GLY A 284 -20.72 -7.37 11.73
CA GLY A 284 -19.33 -7.86 11.72
C GLY A 284 -18.62 -7.71 10.37
N MET A 285 -19.25 -7.04 9.40
CA MET A 285 -18.72 -6.90 8.04
C MET A 285 -17.79 -5.69 7.87
N LYS A 286 -17.58 -4.90 8.92
CA LYS A 286 -16.76 -3.68 8.86
C LYS A 286 -15.34 -3.95 8.36
N ALA A 287 -14.67 -4.99 8.87
CA ALA A 287 -13.34 -5.38 8.40
C ALA A 287 -13.30 -5.64 6.88
N ALA A 288 -14.34 -6.27 6.32
CA ALA A 288 -14.44 -6.54 4.89
C ALA A 288 -14.76 -5.27 4.06
N VAL A 289 -15.66 -4.43 4.55
CA VAL A 289 -16.05 -3.19 3.87
C VAL A 289 -14.91 -2.18 3.87
N ASP A 290 -14.23 -1.99 4.99
CA ASP A 290 -13.09 -1.10 5.10
C ASP A 290 -11.93 -1.62 4.23
N ALA A 291 -11.72 -2.94 4.20
CA ALA A 291 -10.77 -3.55 3.30
C ALA A 291 -11.11 -3.30 1.82
N TYR A 292 -12.38 -3.37 1.46
CA TYR A 292 -12.85 -3.06 0.11
C TYR A 292 -12.67 -1.57 -0.23
N LYS A 293 -12.97 -0.66 0.70
CA LYS A 293 -12.77 0.80 0.51
C LYS A 293 -11.29 1.12 0.28
N VAL A 294 -10.38 0.55 1.07
CA VAL A 294 -8.94 0.72 0.90
C VAL A 294 -8.45 0.05 -0.39
N ALA A 295 -8.91 -1.16 -0.71
CA ALA A 295 -8.49 -1.89 -1.90
C ALA A 295 -9.04 -1.30 -3.22
N SER A 296 -10.20 -0.65 -3.18
CA SER A 296 -10.73 0.09 -4.34
C SER A 296 -10.00 1.42 -4.57
N GLY A 297 -9.09 1.81 -3.67
CA GLY A 297 -8.38 3.09 -3.76
C GLY A 297 -9.34 4.28 -3.64
N ALA A 298 -10.46 4.11 -2.92
CA ALA A 298 -11.39 5.18 -2.67
C ALA A 298 -10.63 6.36 -2.03
N GLY A 299 -10.73 7.54 -2.62
CA GLY A 299 -10.20 8.75 -2.00
C GLY A 299 -10.99 9.10 -0.73
N GLN A 300 -10.44 10.02 0.08
CA GLN A 300 -11.19 10.60 1.19
C GLN A 300 -12.49 11.22 0.67
N GLU A 301 -13.63 10.74 1.16
CA GLU A 301 -14.92 11.31 0.77
C GLU A 301 -15.05 12.75 1.29
N LYS A 302 -15.79 13.60 0.57
CA LYS A 302 -16.15 14.93 1.09
C LYS A 302 -16.89 14.74 2.43
N ASP A 303 -16.53 15.56 3.42
CA ASP A 303 -17.06 15.56 4.78
C ASP A 303 -16.69 14.36 5.68
N THR A 304 -15.62 13.61 5.37
CA THR A 304 -14.99 12.68 6.33
C THR A 304 -13.73 13.25 6.94
N GLU A 305 -13.54 13.05 8.25
CA GLU A 305 -12.32 13.50 8.95
C GLU A 305 -11.10 12.62 8.66
N PHE A 306 -11.31 11.30 8.58
CA PHE A 306 -10.24 10.32 8.32
C PHE A 306 -10.23 9.88 6.85
N ASP A 307 -9.03 9.58 6.35
CA ASP A 307 -8.85 8.82 5.12
C ASP A 307 -9.18 7.34 5.34
N PRO A 308 -9.52 6.57 4.29
CA PRO A 308 -9.93 5.17 4.43
C PRO A 308 -8.90 4.26 5.11
N VAL A 309 -7.60 4.54 4.96
CA VAL A 309 -6.55 3.74 5.61
C VAL A 309 -6.56 4.01 7.11
N THR A 310 -6.62 5.28 7.52
CA THR A 310 -6.68 5.65 8.94
C THR A 310 -7.97 5.16 9.62
N GLU A 311 -9.12 5.22 8.94
CA GLU A 311 -10.38 4.65 9.47
C GLU A 311 -10.26 3.15 9.76
N MET A 312 -9.73 2.39 8.79
CA MET A 312 -9.50 0.95 8.92
C MET A 312 -8.52 0.66 10.06
N THR A 313 -7.41 1.40 10.13
CA THR A 313 -6.42 1.28 11.21
C THR A 313 -7.05 1.53 12.59
N CYS A 314 -7.84 2.58 12.74
CA CYS A 314 -8.52 2.90 14.00
C CYS A 314 -9.46 1.75 14.42
N SER A 315 -10.25 1.24 13.46
CA SER A 315 -11.19 0.16 13.70
C SER A 315 -10.49 -1.14 14.10
N LYS A 316 -9.35 -1.46 13.46
CA LYS A 316 -8.51 -2.62 13.80
C LYS A 316 -7.86 -2.48 15.17
N CYS A 317 -7.43 -1.28 15.56
CA CYS A 317 -6.92 -1.03 16.91
C CYS A 317 -7.99 -1.27 17.98
N ILE A 318 -9.24 -0.88 17.71
CA ILE A 318 -10.38 -1.11 18.61
C ILE A 318 -10.67 -2.61 18.73
N GLU A 319 -10.74 -3.35 17.61
CA GLU A 319 -10.92 -4.81 17.63
C GLU A 319 -9.83 -5.50 18.44
N MET A 320 -8.57 -5.15 18.16
CA MET A 320 -7.42 -5.73 18.83
C MET A 320 -7.46 -5.49 20.35
N PHE A 321 -7.84 -4.29 20.78
CA PHE A 321 -7.86 -3.91 22.20
C PHE A 321 -9.08 -4.46 22.95
N ALA A 322 -10.28 -4.33 22.38
CA ALA A 322 -11.53 -4.62 23.08
C ALA A 322 -12.00 -6.07 22.92
N GLU A 323 -11.56 -6.77 21.89
CA GLU A 323 -12.04 -8.12 21.55
C GLU A 323 -10.90 -9.13 21.46
N SER A 324 -9.88 -8.90 20.62
CA SER A 324 -8.87 -9.94 20.37
C SER A 324 -7.97 -10.20 21.58
N ILE A 325 -7.40 -9.16 22.23
CA ILE A 325 -6.54 -9.37 23.41
C ILE A 325 -7.32 -9.98 24.59
N PRO A 326 -8.49 -9.45 25.01
CA PRO A 326 -9.30 -10.08 26.04
C PRO A 326 -9.79 -11.48 25.64
N GLY A 327 -10.16 -11.66 24.36
CA GLY A 327 -10.59 -12.93 23.79
C GLY A 327 -9.53 -14.02 23.93
N ILE A 328 -8.28 -13.72 23.59
CA ILE A 328 -7.14 -14.64 23.78
C ILE A 328 -7.00 -15.07 25.25
N ILE A 329 -7.14 -14.14 26.20
CA ILE A 329 -7.07 -14.46 27.65
C ILE A 329 -8.24 -15.37 28.05
N ILE A 330 -9.47 -15.06 27.63
CA ILE A 330 -10.68 -15.81 27.97
C ILE A 330 -10.65 -17.22 27.35
N GLN A 331 -10.29 -17.33 26.07
CA GLN A 331 -10.18 -18.60 25.35
C GLN A 331 -9.09 -19.48 25.97
N THR A 332 -7.94 -18.90 26.33
CA THR A 332 -6.87 -19.60 27.04
C THR A 332 -7.33 -20.08 28.42
N GLY A 333 -8.08 -19.25 29.15
CA GLY A 333 -8.71 -19.63 30.42
C GLY A 333 -9.66 -20.80 30.29
N ALA A 334 -10.53 -20.79 29.27
CA ALA A 334 -11.44 -21.88 29.00
C ALA A 334 -10.70 -23.19 28.70
N ILE A 335 -9.66 -23.16 27.85
CA ILE A 335 -8.85 -24.34 27.52
C ILE A 335 -8.16 -24.91 28.76
N ILE A 336 -7.56 -24.04 29.60
CA ILE A 336 -6.90 -24.48 30.85
C ILE A 336 -7.92 -25.06 31.84
N SER A 337 -9.13 -24.51 31.91
CA SER A 337 -10.21 -25.06 32.73
C SER A 337 -10.63 -26.45 32.26
N GLU A 338 -10.85 -26.64 30.96
CA GLU A 338 -11.18 -27.94 30.35
C GLU A 338 -10.08 -28.99 30.63
N LEU A 339 -8.81 -28.59 30.50
CA LEU A 339 -7.64 -29.45 30.81
C LEU A 339 -7.60 -29.90 32.28
N ASN A 340 -7.96 -29.02 33.21
CA ASN A 340 -7.95 -29.34 34.64
C ASN A 340 -9.14 -30.23 35.05
N SER A 341 -10.30 -30.08 34.39
CA SER A 341 -11.49 -30.92 34.65
C SER A 341 -11.36 -32.34 34.09
N GLY A 342 -10.37 -32.59 33.21
CA GLY A 342 -10.17 -33.89 32.56
C GLY A 342 -11.08 -34.14 31.36
N ASP A 343 -11.81 -33.12 30.91
CA ASP A 343 -12.68 -33.19 29.75
C ASP A 343 -11.88 -33.09 28.44
N PRO A 344 -12.31 -33.76 27.36
CA PRO A 344 -11.65 -33.67 26.07
C PRO A 344 -11.78 -32.24 25.54
N THR A 345 -10.66 -31.51 25.49
CA THR A 345 -10.64 -30.16 24.94
C THR A 345 -11.06 -30.18 23.47
N SER A 346 -12.01 -29.33 23.10
CA SER A 346 -12.48 -29.27 21.71
C SER A 346 -11.36 -28.79 20.78
N ARG A 347 -11.16 -29.46 19.64
CA ARG A 347 -10.21 -29.02 18.60
C ARG A 347 -10.50 -27.60 18.11
N MET A 348 -11.76 -27.18 18.14
CA MET A 348 -12.19 -25.83 17.76
C MET A 348 -11.65 -24.76 18.72
N ALA A 349 -11.39 -25.10 19.99
CA ALA A 349 -10.79 -24.19 20.96
C ALA A 349 -9.40 -23.72 20.52
N TYR A 350 -8.56 -24.67 20.15
CA TYR A 350 -7.19 -24.40 19.69
C TYR A 350 -7.18 -23.66 18.35
N ILE A 351 -8.12 -23.97 17.46
CA ILE A 351 -8.24 -23.28 16.17
C ILE A 351 -8.67 -21.82 16.38
N SER A 352 -9.68 -21.56 17.21
CA SER A 352 -10.13 -20.20 17.58
C SER A 352 -8.99 -19.39 18.20
N LEU A 353 -8.27 -19.96 19.19
CA LEU A 353 -7.10 -19.31 19.81
C LEU A 353 -6.00 -19.00 18.79
N LEU A 354 -5.74 -19.91 17.85
CA LEU A 354 -4.76 -19.70 16.78
C LEU A 354 -5.17 -18.58 15.84
N PHE A 355 -6.45 -18.52 15.42
CA PHE A 355 -6.94 -17.45 14.56
C PHE A 355 -6.87 -16.08 15.27
N SER A 356 -7.23 -16.00 16.54
CA SER A 356 -7.21 -14.75 17.30
C SER A 356 -5.79 -14.22 17.52
N THR A 357 -4.85 -15.11 17.88
CA THR A 357 -3.43 -14.76 18.05
C THR A 357 -2.77 -14.37 16.73
N LEU A 358 -3.00 -15.10 15.64
CA LEU A 358 -2.48 -14.75 14.32
C LEU A 358 -3.08 -13.45 13.78
N THR A 359 -4.38 -13.21 13.99
CA THR A 359 -5.04 -11.96 13.59
C THR A 359 -4.42 -10.77 14.32
N THR A 360 -4.26 -10.89 15.64
CA THR A 360 -3.62 -9.86 16.47
C THR A 360 -2.18 -9.58 16.05
N GLY A 361 -1.38 -10.65 15.84
CA GLY A 361 0.00 -10.54 15.39
C GLY A 361 0.12 -9.92 13.99
N PHE A 362 -0.79 -10.28 13.08
CA PHE A 362 -0.82 -9.76 11.71
C PHE A 362 -1.19 -8.27 11.67
N VAL A 363 -2.17 -7.85 12.47
CA VAL A 363 -2.56 -6.43 12.59
C VAL A 363 -1.40 -5.63 13.16
N SER A 364 -0.76 -6.09 14.24
CA SER A 364 0.42 -5.44 14.83
C SER A 364 1.58 -5.30 13.83
N ALA A 365 1.89 -6.37 13.09
CA ALA A 365 2.94 -6.36 12.07
C ALA A 365 2.59 -5.43 10.89
N THR A 366 1.33 -5.37 10.49
CA THR A 366 0.86 -4.46 9.42
C THR A 366 1.02 -3.01 9.83
N LEU A 367 0.60 -2.64 11.05
CA LEU A 367 0.77 -1.29 11.55
C LEU A 367 2.25 -0.90 11.61
N SER A 368 3.09 -1.76 12.17
CA SER A 368 4.53 -1.51 12.27
C SER A 368 5.18 -1.38 10.88
N TYR A 369 4.82 -2.23 9.94
CA TYR A 369 5.30 -2.17 8.56
C TYR A 369 4.85 -0.88 7.85
N ASP A 370 3.61 -0.45 8.04
CA ASP A 370 3.08 0.77 7.41
C ASP A 370 3.77 2.02 7.97
N TYR A 371 4.00 2.07 9.28
CA TYR A 371 4.78 3.13 9.92
C TYR A 371 6.24 3.14 9.45
N ASP A 372 6.86 1.96 9.35
CA ASP A 372 8.22 1.87 8.86
C ASP A 372 8.29 2.29 7.40
N THR A 373 7.36 1.92 6.52
CA THR A 373 7.48 2.23 5.08
C THR A 373 7.06 3.64 4.68
N ASP A 374 6.51 4.46 5.59
CA ASP A 374 6.18 5.87 5.33
C ASP A 374 7.45 6.75 5.35
N PRO A 375 7.80 7.42 4.23
CA PRO A 375 8.97 8.31 4.17
C PRO A 375 8.97 9.42 5.22
N LYS A 376 7.80 9.96 5.58
CA LYS A 376 7.68 11.04 6.58
C LYS A 376 7.98 10.51 7.98
N LYS A 377 7.53 9.30 8.29
CA LYS A 377 7.76 8.66 9.59
C LYS A 377 9.21 8.21 9.73
N ARG A 378 9.80 7.66 8.65
CA ARG A 378 11.25 7.36 8.58
C ARG A 378 12.10 8.61 8.79
N ALA A 379 11.76 9.72 8.15
CA ALA A 379 12.50 10.97 8.31
C ALA A 379 12.39 11.54 9.73
N PHE A 380 11.26 11.34 10.41
CA PHE A 380 11.04 11.85 11.76
C PHE A 380 11.81 11.06 12.83
N ASN A 381 11.91 9.72 12.70
CA ASN A 381 12.68 8.89 13.62
C ASN A 381 13.52 7.84 12.86
N PRO A 382 14.68 8.24 12.32
CA PRO A 382 15.51 7.39 11.46
C PRO A 382 16.26 6.29 12.22
N GLU A 383 16.35 6.36 13.55
CA GLU A 383 16.99 5.31 14.36
C GLU A 383 16.03 4.15 14.65
N PHE A 384 14.74 4.44 14.78
CA PHE A 384 13.72 3.42 15.04
C PHE A 384 13.15 2.80 13.75
N TYR A 385 13.00 3.61 12.70
CA TYR A 385 12.48 3.16 11.40
C TYR A 385 13.59 3.06 10.36
N GLY A 386 13.41 2.17 9.39
CA GLY A 386 14.40 1.82 8.36
C GLY A 386 14.81 0.34 8.37
N TYR A 387 14.18 -0.48 9.22
CA TYR A 387 14.53 -1.89 9.35
C TYR A 387 13.92 -2.77 8.23
N VAL A 388 12.94 -2.27 7.47
CA VAL A 388 12.38 -3.01 6.32
C VAL A 388 13.35 -2.97 5.14
N PRO A 389 13.90 -4.11 4.70
CA PRO A 389 14.90 -4.17 3.64
C PRO A 389 14.30 -3.91 2.26
N GLU A 390 15.15 -3.51 1.32
CA GLU A 390 14.76 -3.28 -0.08
C GLU A 390 14.43 -4.58 -0.83
N ASP A 391 15.13 -5.67 -0.49
CA ASP A 391 14.94 -6.98 -1.11
C ASP A 391 13.54 -7.54 -0.85
N PRO A 392 12.72 -7.85 -1.88
CA PRO A 392 11.35 -8.33 -1.71
C PRO A 392 11.23 -9.60 -0.87
N ARG A 393 12.17 -10.56 -1.03
CA ARG A 393 12.20 -11.81 -0.25
C ARG A 393 12.47 -11.58 1.23
N LYS A 394 13.48 -10.76 1.53
CA LYS A 394 13.82 -10.41 2.92
C LYS A 394 12.69 -9.62 3.57
N ARG A 395 12.03 -8.75 2.79
CA ARG A 395 10.86 -7.99 3.24
C ARG A 395 9.66 -8.87 3.57
N ALA A 396 9.36 -9.86 2.73
CA ALA A 396 8.30 -10.83 3.00
C ALA A 396 8.64 -11.70 4.23
N ALA A 397 9.88 -12.18 4.33
CA ALA A 397 10.36 -12.95 5.47
C ALA A 397 10.33 -12.14 6.78
N LEU A 398 10.76 -10.88 6.75
CA LEU A 398 10.67 -9.95 7.88
C LEU A 398 9.20 -9.76 8.30
N PHE A 399 8.30 -9.51 7.36
CA PHE A 399 6.88 -9.33 7.67
C PHE A 399 6.25 -10.57 8.31
N LEU A 400 6.58 -11.77 7.79
CA LEU A 400 6.12 -13.04 8.36
C LEU A 400 6.67 -13.26 9.78
N THR A 401 7.98 -13.04 9.98
CA THR A 401 8.62 -13.21 11.29
C THR A 401 8.10 -12.21 12.32
N MET A 402 7.87 -10.95 11.93
CA MET A 402 7.22 -9.96 12.78
C MET A 402 5.80 -10.39 13.19
N THR A 403 5.04 -10.97 12.25
CA THR A 403 3.68 -11.46 12.50
C THR A 403 3.69 -12.60 13.52
N LEU A 404 4.56 -13.61 13.31
CA LEU A 404 4.70 -14.76 14.20
C LEU A 404 5.20 -14.34 15.58
N MET A 405 6.25 -13.52 15.64
CA MET A 405 6.78 -13.01 16.91
C MET A 405 5.73 -12.22 17.70
N SER A 406 4.92 -11.41 17.01
CA SER A 406 3.83 -10.67 17.67
C SER A 406 2.71 -11.59 18.15
N ALA A 407 2.35 -12.61 17.36
CA ALA A 407 1.34 -13.60 17.75
C ALA A 407 1.81 -14.42 18.97
N ASP A 408 3.05 -14.92 18.94
CA ASP A 408 3.68 -15.67 20.03
C ASP A 408 3.76 -14.82 21.30
N GLN A 409 4.16 -13.55 21.18
CA GLN A 409 4.24 -12.64 22.33
C GLN A 409 2.87 -12.45 22.99
N VAL A 410 1.80 -12.27 22.21
CA VAL A 410 0.45 -12.12 22.77
C VAL A 410 -0.04 -13.43 23.40
N LEU A 411 0.24 -14.58 22.76
CA LEU A 411 -0.11 -15.89 23.30
C LEU A 411 0.59 -16.18 24.64
N ILE A 412 1.90 -15.96 24.73
CA ILE A 412 2.68 -16.14 25.97
C ILE A 412 2.12 -15.27 27.08
N ASN A 413 1.85 -13.99 26.79
CA ASN A 413 1.27 -13.07 27.76
C ASN A 413 -0.15 -13.50 28.18
N GLY A 414 -0.97 -13.98 27.24
CA GLY A 414 -2.30 -14.50 27.52
C GLY A 414 -2.26 -15.69 28.48
N ILE A 415 -1.43 -16.69 28.19
CA ILE A 415 -1.23 -17.86 29.06
C ILE A 415 -0.73 -17.43 30.44
N LEU A 416 0.26 -16.54 30.50
CA LEU A 416 0.85 -16.14 31.77
C LEU A 416 -0.11 -15.33 32.64
N VAL A 417 -0.95 -14.47 32.05
CA VAL A 417 -2.03 -13.78 32.77
C VAL A 417 -3.03 -14.77 33.36
N VAL A 418 -3.41 -15.80 32.60
CA VAL A 418 -4.34 -16.83 33.09
C VAL A 418 -3.72 -17.67 34.21
N VAL A 419 -2.48 -18.13 34.04
CA VAL A 419 -1.76 -18.96 35.03
C VAL A 419 -1.47 -18.17 36.31
N LEU A 420 -1.02 -16.92 36.23
CA LEU A 420 -0.84 -16.10 37.43
C LEU A 420 -2.18 -15.79 38.11
N GLY A 421 -3.23 -15.57 37.31
CA GLY A 421 -4.58 -15.32 37.79
C GLY A 421 -5.20 -16.51 38.54
N SER A 422 -4.83 -17.75 38.18
CA SER A 422 -5.29 -18.95 38.89
C SER A 422 -4.60 -19.13 40.25
N ILE A 423 -3.39 -18.58 40.44
CA ILE A 423 -2.68 -18.59 41.73
C ILE A 423 -3.19 -17.47 42.63
N ALA A 424 -3.05 -16.21 42.20
CA ALA A 424 -3.62 -15.06 42.91
C ALA A 424 -3.77 -13.84 41.99
N ARG A 425 -4.87 -13.12 42.14
CA ARG A 425 -5.19 -11.93 41.32
C ARG A 425 -4.14 -10.81 41.45
N SER A 426 -3.46 -10.70 42.58
CA SER A 426 -2.40 -9.70 42.80
C SER A 426 -1.17 -9.94 41.91
N TYR A 427 -0.82 -11.20 41.60
CA TYR A 427 0.33 -11.52 40.74
C TYR A 427 0.16 -11.03 39.31
N VAL A 428 -1.07 -11.04 38.77
CA VAL A 428 -1.37 -10.47 37.45
C VAL A 428 -1.06 -8.97 37.44
N LEU A 429 -1.45 -8.26 38.51
CA LEU A 429 -1.21 -6.82 38.62
C LEU A 429 0.29 -6.52 38.75
N TYR A 430 1.02 -7.29 39.56
CA TYR A 430 2.48 -7.16 39.65
C TYR A 430 3.18 -7.44 38.33
N TYR A 431 2.72 -8.45 37.57
CA TYR A 431 3.27 -8.76 36.26
C TYR A 431 3.07 -7.61 35.26
N LEU A 432 1.84 -7.09 35.15
CA LEU A 432 1.51 -6.02 34.22
C LEU A 432 2.23 -4.71 34.56
N VAL A 433 2.19 -4.30 35.84
CA VAL A 433 2.86 -3.08 36.31
C VAL A 433 4.38 -3.23 36.21
N GLY A 434 4.92 -4.39 36.60
CA GLY A 434 6.35 -4.67 36.55
C GLY A 434 6.90 -4.62 35.13
N ASN A 435 6.23 -5.24 34.15
CA ASN A 435 6.64 -5.19 32.75
C ASN A 435 6.58 -3.77 32.18
N MET A 436 5.50 -3.03 32.44
CA MET A 436 5.38 -1.64 31.99
C MET A 436 6.45 -0.74 32.62
N LEU A 437 6.73 -0.94 33.91
CA LEU A 437 7.76 -0.18 34.61
C LEU A 437 9.15 -0.50 34.06
N LEU A 438 9.49 -1.76 33.84
CA LEU A 438 10.74 -2.17 33.18
C LEU A 438 10.89 -1.56 31.78
N TYR A 439 9.82 -1.57 30.98
CA TYR A 439 9.82 -0.94 29.65
C TYR A 439 10.04 0.57 29.73
N LEU A 440 9.33 1.27 30.61
CA LEU A 440 9.48 2.71 30.79
C LEU A 440 10.86 3.08 31.31
N VAL A 441 11.41 2.29 32.24
CA VAL A 441 12.78 2.47 32.74
C VAL A 441 13.80 2.27 31.62
N PHE A 442 13.70 1.19 30.85
CA PHE A 442 14.56 0.94 29.70
C PHE A 442 14.49 2.09 28.69
N LYS A 443 13.27 2.55 28.36
CA LYS A 443 13.06 3.67 27.44
C LYS A 443 13.66 4.96 28.00
N ALA A 444 13.47 5.26 29.28
CA ALA A 444 14.06 6.43 29.91
C ALA A 444 15.60 6.39 29.88
N PHE A 445 16.20 5.21 30.09
CA PHE A 445 17.65 5.04 29.95
C PHE A 445 18.15 5.28 28.52
N VAL A 446 17.47 4.71 27.51
CA VAL A 446 17.85 4.89 26.10
C VAL A 446 17.68 6.35 25.67
N THR A 447 16.54 6.98 25.99
CA THR A 447 16.29 8.38 25.63
C THR A 447 17.21 9.34 26.41
N GLY A 448 17.52 9.05 27.68
CA GLY A 448 18.45 9.84 28.49
C GLY A 448 19.89 9.79 27.97
N PHE A 449 20.32 8.67 27.39
CA PHE A 449 21.60 8.57 26.70
C PHE A 449 21.62 9.38 25.39
N GLN A 450 20.52 9.37 24.64
CA GLN A 450 20.40 10.11 23.37
C GLN A 450 20.28 11.63 23.54
N SER A 451 19.85 12.13 24.71
CA SER A 451 19.86 13.57 24.96
C SER A 451 21.22 14.10 25.47
N MET A 452 22.18 13.22 25.77
CA MET A 452 23.54 13.58 26.21
C MET A 452 24.60 13.42 25.11
N ALA A 453 24.30 12.68 24.04
CA ALA A 453 25.09 12.59 22.82
C ALA A 453 24.59 13.61 21.79
#